data_AF-A0A1I0R709-F1
#
_entry.id   AF-A0A1I0R709-F1
#
_cell.length_a   1.000
_cell.length_b   1.000
_cell.length_c   1.000
_cell.angle_alpha   90.00
_cell.angle_beta   90.00
_cell.angle_gamma   90.00
#
_symmetry.space_group_name_H-M   'P 1'
#
loop_
_entity.id
_entity.type
_entity.pdbx_description
1 polymer ?
#
loop_
_entity_poly.entity_id
_entity_poly.type
_entity_poly.pdbx_seq_one_letter_code
_entity_poly.pdbx_strand_id
1 'polypeptide(L)'
;MKRERITFSKAALLFVCLSAGILFTISSCKKDDSTTTDTISDDDVSEVVSQSVSTQSGGLVTQSTAAASMTSTVSSMRTSAKIADQCGIMHDTTITGASEAGAVITYSYNCSWNWLLTCDGTTPQTYVWNYAGKASYDAPRMSSSDSSKANITITGLGGDSTYYVVNQTYVRNGSQTSKINEKRSFTSVITITSADIRISKSTLKVISGTGTVSISGTVTGGKSFTRTGTITFLGNDKATLVLTNGKSYTIEW
;
A
#
# COMPACT_ATOMS: atom_id res chain seq x y z
N MET A 1 62.19 -0.99 -3.14
CA MET A 1 62.22 0.47 -3.38
C MET A 1 62.53 1.14 -2.04
N LYS A 2 63.65 1.88 -1.99
CA LYS A 2 64.28 2.44 -0.78
C LYS A 2 63.39 3.48 -0.11
N ARG A 3 63.32 3.43 1.23
CA ARG A 3 62.87 4.51 2.11
C ARG A 3 63.96 5.58 2.18
N GLU A 4 63.59 6.84 1.98
CA GLU A 4 64.39 7.98 2.43
C GLU A 4 63.67 8.73 3.55
N ARG A 5 64.46 9.05 4.57
CA ARG A 5 64.09 9.70 5.83
C ARG A 5 64.25 11.21 5.66
N ILE A 6 63.33 11.97 6.25
CA ILE A 6 63.55 13.39 6.55
C ILE A 6 63.79 13.49 8.07
N THR A 7 64.91 14.11 8.43
CA THR A 7 65.33 14.45 9.79
C THR A 7 65.56 15.97 9.88
N PHE A 8 65.77 16.46 11.11
CA PHE A 8 66.05 17.83 11.60
C PHE A 8 64.83 18.47 12.30
N SER A 9 64.92 19.08 13.48
CA SER A 9 66.03 19.28 14.43
C SER A 9 65.44 19.62 15.82
N LYS A 10 66.23 19.41 16.86
CA LYS A 10 65.92 19.65 18.28
C LYS A 10 66.18 21.11 18.68
N ALA A 11 65.26 21.72 19.40
CA ALA A 11 65.50 22.75 20.42
C ALA A 11 64.23 22.78 21.31
N ALA A 12 64.17 22.07 22.43
CA ALA A 12 64.76 22.41 23.73
C ALA A 12 64.31 23.79 24.23
N LEU A 13 63.20 23.84 24.97
CA LEU A 13 63.11 24.69 26.15
C LEU A 13 62.16 24.07 27.17
N LEU A 14 62.69 23.91 28.38
CA LEU A 14 62.15 23.29 29.58
C LEU A 14 61.90 24.42 30.59
N PHE A 15 60.72 24.51 31.20
CA PHE A 15 60.43 25.12 32.52
C PHE A 15 58.96 24.76 32.85
N VAL A 16 58.64 23.74 33.68
CA VAL A 16 58.77 23.55 35.14
C VAL A 16 57.65 24.22 35.95
N CYS A 17 56.94 23.33 36.70
CA CYS A 17 56.19 23.49 37.96
C CYS A 17 54.68 23.85 37.99
N LEU A 18 53.90 22.78 38.29
CA LEU A 18 52.96 22.60 39.41
C LEU A 18 52.10 23.79 39.88
N SER A 19 50.77 23.62 39.75
CA SER A 19 49.85 23.78 40.88
C SER A 19 48.45 23.23 40.60
N ALA A 20 48.07 22.27 41.44
CA ALA A 20 46.75 21.81 41.88
C ALA A 20 45.45 22.44 41.31
N GLY A 21 44.50 21.55 40.99
CA GLY A 21 43.22 21.53 41.71
C GLY A 21 41.96 22.00 40.99
N ILE A 22 41.02 21.04 40.88
CA ILE A 22 39.56 21.22 41.01
C ILE A 22 38.83 21.78 39.76
N LEU A 23 38.18 20.90 38.99
CA LEU A 23 36.73 20.68 39.00
C LEU A 23 36.34 19.72 37.86
N PHE A 24 35.96 18.51 38.23
CA PHE A 24 35.17 17.62 37.38
C PHE A 24 33.80 18.26 37.15
N THR A 25 33.65 19.00 36.06
CA THR A 25 32.32 19.23 35.49
C THR A 25 32.00 18.04 34.60
N ILE A 26 31.51 16.98 35.25
CA ILE A 26 30.61 16.04 34.57
C ILE A 26 29.40 16.86 34.14
N SER A 27 29.46 17.43 32.94
CA SER A 27 28.27 17.76 32.18
C SER A 27 27.55 16.44 31.97
N SER A 28 26.69 16.09 32.94
CA SER A 28 25.54 15.24 32.70
C SER A 28 24.72 16.00 31.68
N CYS A 29 25.07 15.83 30.40
CA CYS A 29 24.08 15.85 29.37
C CYS A 29 23.03 14.86 29.85
N LYS A 30 21.96 15.40 30.44
CA LYS A 30 20.67 14.74 30.35
C LYS A 30 20.62 14.28 28.91
N LYS A 31 20.59 12.96 28.73
CA LYS A 31 20.13 12.39 27.48
C LYS A 31 18.81 13.11 27.29
N ASP A 32 18.78 14.05 26.35
CA ASP A 32 17.51 14.57 25.90
C ASP A 32 16.75 13.31 25.57
N ASP A 33 15.72 13.03 26.37
CA ASP A 33 14.69 12.08 26.00
C ASP A 33 14.16 12.67 24.71
N SER A 34 14.76 12.25 23.59
CA SER A 34 14.10 12.26 22.31
C SER A 34 12.84 11.51 22.62
N THR A 35 11.77 12.28 22.84
CA THR A 35 10.43 11.78 22.97
C THR A 35 10.20 11.18 21.60
N THR A 36 10.59 9.91 21.46
CA THR A 36 10.13 9.06 20.38
C THR A 36 8.64 9.16 20.56
N THR A 37 7.99 9.96 19.72
CA THR A 37 6.54 10.01 19.70
C THR A 37 6.14 8.58 19.41
N ASP A 38 5.67 7.88 20.44
CA ASP A 38 5.12 6.52 20.33
C ASP A 38 3.78 6.53 19.58
N THR A 39 3.55 7.56 18.76
CA THR A 39 2.39 7.71 17.90
C THR A 39 2.86 7.54 16.48
N ILE A 40 2.11 6.76 15.70
CA ILE A 40 2.36 6.64 14.27
C ILE A 40 2.30 8.02 13.61
N SER A 41 3.22 8.28 12.67
CA SER A 41 3.20 9.54 11.91
C SER A 41 2.11 9.49 10.82
N ASP A 42 1.62 10.65 10.39
CA ASP A 42 0.69 10.69 9.26
C ASP A 42 1.36 10.23 7.96
N ASP A 43 2.69 10.36 7.85
CA ASP A 43 3.46 9.92 6.70
C ASP A 43 3.53 8.38 6.65
N ASP A 44 3.76 7.72 7.80
CA ASP A 44 3.66 6.25 7.89
C ASP A 44 2.24 5.79 7.52
N VAL A 45 1.21 6.48 8.02
CA VAL A 45 -0.19 6.18 7.65
C VAL A 45 -0.42 6.35 6.14
N SER A 46 0.06 7.44 5.55
CA SER A 46 -0.10 7.71 4.13
C SER A 46 0.59 6.65 3.27
N GLU A 47 1.74 6.14 3.70
CA GLU A 47 2.47 5.09 3.00
C GLU A 47 1.64 3.80 2.98
N VAL A 48 1.13 3.34 4.14
CA VAL A 48 0.37 2.08 4.21
C VAL A 48 -0.95 2.18 3.44
N VAL A 49 -1.61 3.35 3.48
CA VAL A 49 -2.82 3.60 2.67
C VAL A 49 -2.46 3.61 1.18
N SER A 50 -1.35 4.24 0.79
CA SER A 50 -0.89 4.23 -0.61
C SER A 50 -0.62 2.82 -1.10
N GLN A 51 0.05 1.99 -0.29
CA GLN A 51 0.23 0.56 -0.57
C GLN A 51 -1.08 -0.23 -0.55
N SER A 52 -2.16 0.26 0.06
CA SER A 52 -3.48 -0.40 0.01
C SER A 52 -4.30 0.00 -1.22
N VAL A 53 -3.88 1.05 -1.92
CA VAL A 53 -4.52 1.55 -3.15
C VAL A 53 -3.74 1.11 -4.39
N SER A 54 -2.43 1.29 -4.37
CA SER A 54 -1.52 1.14 -5.52
C SER A 54 -1.52 -0.28 -6.12
N THR A 55 -1.17 -0.36 -7.40
CA THR A 55 -1.10 -1.63 -8.12
C THR A 55 0.12 -2.46 -7.75
N GLN A 56 1.22 -1.79 -7.38
CA GLN A 56 2.54 -2.39 -7.11
C GLN A 56 2.53 -3.34 -5.91
N SER A 57 1.56 -3.17 -5.03
CA SER A 57 1.34 -3.96 -3.80
C SER A 57 0.10 -4.86 -3.89
N GLY A 58 -0.53 -4.96 -5.05
CA GLY A 58 -1.80 -5.70 -5.22
C GLY A 58 -2.98 -5.04 -4.50
N GLY A 59 -2.93 -3.72 -4.28
CA GLY A 59 -3.96 -2.95 -3.60
C GLY A 59 -5.29 -2.87 -4.37
N LEU A 60 -6.18 -2.02 -3.87
CA LEU A 60 -7.54 -1.82 -4.37
C LEU A 60 -7.61 -1.62 -5.89
N VAL A 61 -6.69 -0.85 -6.48
CA VAL A 61 -6.69 -0.60 -7.93
C VAL A 61 -6.38 -1.87 -8.72
N THR A 62 -5.44 -2.72 -8.27
CA THR A 62 -5.18 -4.02 -8.91
C THR A 62 -6.41 -4.89 -8.90
N GLN A 63 -7.11 -4.98 -7.76
CA GLN A 63 -8.31 -5.82 -7.65
C GLN A 63 -9.43 -5.30 -8.57
N SER A 64 -9.62 -3.98 -8.62
CA SER A 64 -10.62 -3.33 -9.47
C SER A 64 -10.35 -3.56 -10.96
N THR A 65 -9.11 -3.36 -11.39
CA THR A 65 -8.70 -3.46 -12.80
C THR A 65 -8.62 -4.90 -13.26
N ALA A 66 -8.19 -5.84 -12.41
CA ALA A 66 -8.25 -7.27 -12.70
C ALA A 66 -9.69 -7.77 -12.87
N ALA A 67 -10.60 -7.38 -11.98
CA ALA A 67 -12.02 -7.70 -12.09
C ALA A 67 -12.63 -7.14 -13.39
N ALA A 68 -12.34 -5.88 -13.73
CA ALA A 68 -12.77 -5.26 -14.97
C ALA A 68 -12.18 -5.95 -16.22
N SER A 69 -10.90 -6.34 -16.17
CA SER A 69 -10.24 -7.08 -17.24
C SER A 69 -10.91 -8.43 -17.49
N MET A 70 -11.22 -9.18 -16.42
CA MET A 70 -11.91 -10.46 -16.56
C MET A 70 -13.35 -10.27 -17.09
N THR A 71 -14.07 -9.27 -16.60
CA THR A 71 -15.38 -8.89 -17.15
C THR A 71 -15.28 -8.59 -18.65
N SER A 72 -14.25 -7.86 -19.09
CA SER A 72 -13.99 -7.59 -20.51
C SER A 72 -13.70 -8.86 -21.31
N THR A 73 -12.82 -9.73 -20.80
CA THR A 73 -12.47 -11.00 -21.45
C THR A 73 -13.71 -11.87 -21.65
N VAL A 74 -14.50 -12.10 -20.61
CA VAL A 74 -15.74 -12.90 -20.69
C VAL A 74 -16.76 -12.26 -21.64
N SER A 75 -16.86 -10.93 -21.65
CA SER A 75 -17.72 -10.21 -22.61
C SER A 75 -17.26 -10.37 -24.06
N SER A 76 -15.96 -10.56 -24.29
CA SER A 76 -15.35 -10.63 -25.62
C SER A 76 -15.29 -12.04 -26.23
N MET A 77 -15.55 -13.10 -25.47
CA MET A 77 -15.64 -14.49 -25.95
C MET A 77 -16.91 -14.72 -26.79
N ARG A 78 -17.01 -14.03 -27.92
CA ARG A 78 -18.19 -13.94 -28.79
C ARG A 78 -18.34 -15.11 -29.77
N THR A 79 -17.43 -16.07 -29.77
CA THR A 79 -17.35 -17.07 -30.84
C THR A 79 -18.31 -18.25 -30.69
N SER A 80 -18.78 -18.58 -29.47
CA SER A 80 -19.74 -19.69 -29.29
C SER A 80 -20.67 -19.62 -28.06
N ALA A 81 -20.46 -18.70 -27.10
CA ALA A 81 -21.29 -18.56 -25.90
C ALA A 81 -21.65 -17.08 -25.68
N LYS A 82 -22.92 -16.79 -25.37
CA LYS A 82 -23.33 -15.45 -24.97
C LYS A 82 -22.83 -15.21 -23.55
N ILE A 83 -22.47 -13.98 -23.19
CA ILE A 83 -22.24 -13.62 -21.78
C ILE A 83 -23.45 -13.98 -20.89
N ALA A 84 -24.65 -13.97 -21.49
CA ALA A 84 -25.88 -14.42 -20.85
C ALA A 84 -25.85 -15.90 -20.40
N ASP A 85 -25.00 -16.72 -21.02
CA ASP A 85 -24.85 -18.13 -20.64
C ASP A 85 -24.06 -18.27 -19.32
N GLN A 86 -23.46 -17.19 -18.81
CA GLN A 86 -22.80 -17.12 -17.51
C GLN A 86 -23.74 -16.59 -16.40
N CYS A 87 -24.97 -16.20 -16.75
CA CYS A 87 -25.92 -15.67 -15.77
C CYS A 87 -26.25 -16.72 -14.70
N GLY A 88 -26.14 -16.33 -13.42
CA GLY A 88 -26.46 -17.21 -12.30
C GLY A 88 -25.44 -18.31 -12.03
N ILE A 89 -24.36 -18.41 -12.82
CA ILE A 89 -23.30 -19.39 -12.61
C ILE A 89 -22.21 -18.76 -11.73
N MET A 90 -21.92 -19.40 -10.60
CA MET A 90 -20.79 -19.03 -9.76
C MET A 90 -19.51 -19.59 -10.36
N HIS A 91 -18.49 -18.73 -10.46
CA HIS A 91 -17.15 -19.11 -10.88
C HIS A 91 -16.17 -18.81 -9.75
N ASP A 92 -15.06 -19.54 -9.73
CA ASP A 92 -13.96 -19.27 -8.82
C ASP A 92 -12.61 -19.50 -9.50
N THR A 93 -11.57 -18.93 -8.88
CA THR A 93 -10.19 -19.22 -9.23
C THR A 93 -9.29 -18.96 -8.02
N THR A 94 -8.09 -19.52 -8.07
CA THR A 94 -7.02 -19.22 -7.13
C THR A 94 -5.81 -18.74 -7.91
N ILE A 95 -5.25 -17.61 -7.48
CA ILE A 95 -4.08 -16.98 -8.08
C ILE A 95 -2.98 -16.98 -7.02
N THR A 96 -1.84 -17.56 -7.38
CA THR A 96 -0.64 -17.55 -6.54
C THR A 96 0.52 -16.97 -7.32
N GLY A 97 1.53 -16.48 -6.59
CA GLY A 97 2.74 -15.98 -7.19
C GLY A 97 3.76 -15.60 -6.14
N ALA A 98 5.01 -15.49 -6.58
CA ALA A 98 6.12 -15.04 -5.75
C ALA A 98 7.16 -14.35 -6.63
N SER A 99 7.98 -13.51 -6.00
CA SER A 99 9.17 -12.96 -6.65
C SER A 99 10.17 -14.06 -6.98
N GLU A 100 10.89 -13.91 -8.09
CA GLU A 100 12.00 -14.77 -8.46
C GLU A 100 13.14 -14.75 -7.42
N ALA A 101 13.91 -15.84 -7.38
CA ALA A 101 15.06 -15.92 -6.48
C ALA A 101 16.09 -14.82 -6.79
N GLY A 102 16.50 -14.09 -5.75
CA GLY A 102 17.48 -12.98 -5.86
C GLY A 102 16.88 -11.63 -6.25
N ALA A 103 15.55 -11.50 -6.33
CA ALA A 103 14.90 -10.22 -6.55
C ALA A 103 15.19 -9.21 -5.41
N VAL A 104 15.38 -7.94 -5.77
CA VAL A 104 15.63 -6.83 -4.82
C VAL A 104 14.40 -6.56 -3.95
N ILE A 105 13.21 -6.74 -4.51
CA ILE A 105 11.93 -6.69 -3.80
C ILE A 105 11.38 -8.11 -3.81
N THR A 106 11.12 -8.65 -2.62
CA THR A 106 10.52 -9.98 -2.51
C THR A 106 9.03 -9.87 -2.23
N TYR A 107 8.25 -10.80 -2.76
CA TYR A 107 6.83 -10.91 -2.47
C TYR A 107 6.34 -12.35 -2.60
N SER A 108 5.23 -12.65 -1.95
CA SER A 108 4.44 -13.84 -2.21
C SER A 108 2.97 -13.54 -2.00
N TYR A 109 2.09 -14.21 -2.74
CA TYR A 109 0.66 -14.11 -2.54
C TYR A 109 -0.06 -15.42 -2.86
N ASN A 110 -1.19 -15.59 -2.18
CA ASN A 110 -2.18 -16.61 -2.45
C ASN A 110 -3.56 -15.99 -2.26
N CYS A 111 -4.32 -15.95 -3.34
CA CYS A 111 -5.55 -15.20 -3.46
C CYS A 111 -6.64 -16.09 -4.07
N SER A 112 -7.77 -16.22 -3.39
CA SER A 112 -8.97 -16.80 -3.96
C SER A 112 -9.92 -15.71 -4.44
N TRP A 113 -10.55 -15.99 -5.57
CA TRP A 113 -11.56 -15.14 -6.18
C TRP A 113 -12.79 -15.99 -6.46
N ASN A 114 -13.97 -15.41 -6.30
CA ASN A 114 -15.20 -15.93 -6.87
C ASN A 114 -16.04 -14.80 -7.46
N TRP A 115 -16.87 -15.13 -8.43
CA TRP A 115 -17.74 -14.16 -9.05
C TRP A 115 -19.01 -14.75 -9.61
N LEU A 116 -20.03 -13.90 -9.64
CA LEU A 116 -21.36 -14.21 -10.15
C LEU A 116 -21.83 -13.08 -11.06
N LEU A 117 -22.32 -13.45 -12.23
CA LEU A 117 -23.06 -12.54 -13.11
C LEU A 117 -24.55 -12.63 -12.83
N THR A 118 -25.18 -11.49 -12.53
CA THR A 118 -26.64 -11.36 -12.46
C THR A 118 -27.15 -10.70 -13.73
N CYS A 119 -28.27 -11.23 -14.25
CA CYS A 119 -28.89 -10.77 -15.48
C CYS A 119 -30.39 -10.55 -15.30
N ASP A 120 -30.96 -9.70 -16.16
CA ASP A 120 -32.40 -9.58 -16.36
C ASP A 120 -32.75 -10.25 -17.70
N GLY A 121 -33.33 -11.45 -17.62
CA GLY A 121 -33.43 -12.36 -18.75
C GLY A 121 -32.05 -12.68 -19.34
N THR A 122 -31.78 -12.19 -20.55
CA THR A 122 -30.49 -12.38 -21.24
C THR A 122 -29.56 -11.15 -21.16
N THR A 123 -29.99 -10.09 -20.49
CA THR A 123 -29.24 -8.82 -20.41
C THR A 123 -28.37 -8.79 -19.15
N PRO A 124 -27.04 -8.78 -19.27
CA PRO A 124 -26.14 -8.66 -18.12
C PRO A 124 -26.37 -7.36 -17.35
N GLN A 125 -26.53 -7.47 -16.03
CA GLN A 125 -26.74 -6.31 -15.15
C GLN A 125 -25.48 -6.02 -14.33
N THR A 126 -25.04 -7.00 -13.55
CA THR A 126 -24.05 -6.79 -12.49
C THR A 126 -23.15 -8.00 -12.33
N TYR A 127 -21.85 -7.77 -12.25
CA TYR A 127 -20.92 -8.74 -11.67
C TYR A 127 -20.69 -8.42 -10.19
N VAL A 128 -20.74 -9.44 -9.35
CA VAL A 128 -20.23 -9.39 -7.98
C VAL A 128 -19.01 -10.28 -7.89
N TRP A 129 -17.88 -9.71 -7.49
CA TRP A 129 -16.63 -10.41 -7.25
C TRP A 129 -16.31 -10.37 -5.77
N ASN A 130 -15.84 -11.49 -5.24
CA ASN A 130 -15.27 -11.57 -3.90
C ASN A 130 -13.82 -12.02 -4.01
N TYR A 131 -12.97 -11.32 -3.27
CA TYR A 131 -11.55 -11.59 -3.14
C TYR A 131 -11.24 -11.92 -1.68
N ALA A 132 -10.41 -12.93 -1.46
CA ALA A 132 -9.76 -13.15 -0.18
C ALA A 132 -8.34 -13.63 -0.43
N GLY A 133 -7.34 -13.02 0.19
CA GLY A 133 -5.96 -13.38 -0.03
C GLY A 133 -5.05 -13.13 1.15
N LYS A 134 -3.91 -13.80 1.12
CA LYS A 134 -2.75 -13.50 1.96
C LYS A 134 -1.61 -13.08 1.06
N ALA A 135 -0.88 -12.05 1.46
CA ALA A 135 0.29 -11.57 0.75
C ALA A 135 1.39 -11.21 1.74
N SER A 136 2.63 -11.31 1.32
CA SER A 136 3.77 -10.74 2.03
C SER A 136 4.67 -10.05 1.03
N TYR A 137 5.35 -8.99 1.47
CA TYR A 137 6.36 -8.33 0.67
C TYR A 137 7.44 -7.69 1.53
N ASP A 138 8.61 -7.54 0.94
CA ASP A 138 9.72 -6.80 1.48
C ASP A 138 10.22 -5.78 0.44
N ALA A 139 9.86 -4.50 0.63
CA ALA A 139 10.17 -3.40 -0.29
C ALA A 139 11.07 -2.35 0.40
N PRO A 140 11.66 -1.38 -0.33
CA PRO A 140 12.64 -0.45 0.24
C PRO A 140 12.11 0.44 1.37
N ARG A 141 10.82 0.81 1.33
CA ARG A 141 10.19 1.72 2.31
C ARG A 141 9.39 1.01 3.39
N MET A 142 8.94 -0.22 3.13
CA MET A 142 8.09 -0.98 4.04
C MET A 142 8.16 -2.48 3.73
N SER A 143 8.04 -3.30 4.76
CA SER A 143 7.72 -4.72 4.62
C SER A 143 6.39 -5.02 5.31
N SER A 144 5.68 -6.03 4.83
CA SER A 144 4.44 -6.46 5.48
C SER A 144 4.09 -7.92 5.25
N SER A 145 3.33 -8.47 6.18
CA SER A 145 2.55 -9.68 6.02
C SER A 145 1.07 -9.32 6.20
N ASP A 146 0.29 -9.53 5.16
CA ASP A 146 -1.07 -9.07 5.02
C ASP A 146 -2.06 -10.21 4.78
N SER A 147 -3.30 -9.97 5.22
CA SER A 147 -4.49 -10.65 4.73
C SER A 147 -5.47 -9.60 4.26
N SER A 148 -6.10 -9.84 3.11
CA SER A 148 -6.99 -8.87 2.49
C SER A 148 -8.26 -9.54 1.99
N LYS A 149 -9.37 -8.80 2.02
CA LYS A 149 -10.64 -9.20 1.42
C LYS A 149 -11.21 -8.04 0.63
N ALA A 150 -11.89 -8.34 -0.47
CA ALA A 150 -12.63 -7.34 -1.23
C ALA A 150 -13.99 -7.88 -1.65
N ASN A 151 -15.00 -7.02 -1.64
CA ASN A 151 -16.25 -7.25 -2.35
C ASN A 151 -16.36 -6.14 -3.40
N ILE A 152 -16.46 -6.53 -4.66
CA ILE A 152 -16.42 -5.63 -5.82
C ILE A 152 -17.70 -5.85 -6.61
N THR A 153 -18.42 -4.78 -6.87
CA THR A 153 -19.61 -4.76 -7.71
C THR A 153 -19.30 -3.99 -8.98
N ILE A 154 -19.50 -4.60 -10.14
CA ILE A 154 -19.26 -3.98 -11.45
C ILE A 154 -20.57 -3.88 -12.22
N THR A 155 -20.88 -2.66 -12.68
CA THR A 155 -22.01 -2.35 -13.57
C THR A 155 -21.51 -1.65 -14.84
N GLY A 156 -22.43 -1.18 -15.68
CA GLY A 156 -22.07 -0.58 -16.98
C GLY A 156 -21.68 -1.63 -18.02
N LEU A 157 -22.25 -2.84 -17.94
CA LEU A 157 -21.90 -3.97 -18.80
C LEU A 157 -22.36 -3.81 -20.25
N GLY A 158 -23.43 -3.04 -20.49
CA GLY A 158 -24.00 -2.84 -21.83
C GLY A 158 -23.03 -2.23 -22.85
N GLY A 159 -23.24 -2.55 -24.14
CA GLY A 159 -22.37 -2.14 -25.24
C GLY A 159 -22.26 -0.62 -25.42
N ASP A 160 -23.30 0.13 -25.06
CA ASP A 160 -23.33 1.59 -25.17
C ASP A 160 -22.58 2.31 -24.03
N SER A 161 -22.22 1.58 -22.96
CA SER A 161 -21.42 2.15 -21.88
C SER A 161 -19.93 2.17 -22.24
N THR A 162 -19.31 3.33 -22.14
CA THR A 162 -17.87 3.54 -22.33
C THR A 162 -17.03 3.13 -21.10
N TYR A 163 -17.68 2.98 -19.94
CA TYR A 163 -17.02 2.68 -18.68
C TYR A 163 -17.65 1.46 -18.00
N TYR A 164 -16.81 0.71 -17.28
CA TYR A 164 -17.27 -0.06 -16.14
C TYR A 164 -17.37 0.86 -14.94
N VAL A 165 -18.44 0.71 -14.15
CA VAL A 165 -18.62 1.43 -12.88
C VAL A 165 -18.45 0.43 -11.74
N VAL A 166 -17.43 0.67 -10.92
CA VAL A 166 -16.99 -0.22 -9.85
C VAL A 166 -17.29 0.41 -8.50
N ASN A 167 -18.02 -0.32 -7.67
CA ASN A 167 -18.21 -0.02 -6.25
C ASN A 167 -17.57 -1.14 -5.45
N GLN A 168 -16.82 -0.83 -4.40
CA GLN A 168 -16.14 -1.89 -3.65
C GLN A 168 -15.87 -1.55 -2.21
N THR A 169 -15.75 -2.60 -1.39
CA THR A 169 -15.17 -2.54 -0.05
C THR A 169 -13.93 -3.41 -0.04
N TYR A 170 -12.79 -2.83 0.32
CA TYR A 170 -11.50 -3.50 0.47
C TYR A 170 -11.06 -3.40 1.92
N VAL A 171 -10.75 -4.54 2.54
CA VAL A 171 -10.23 -4.62 3.91
C VAL A 171 -8.88 -5.30 3.88
N ARG A 172 -7.86 -4.66 4.46
CA ARG A 172 -6.52 -5.21 4.61
C ARG A 172 -6.13 -5.19 6.08
N ASN A 173 -5.77 -6.35 6.60
CA ASN A 173 -5.16 -6.52 7.91
C ASN A 173 -3.70 -6.86 7.70
N GLY A 174 -2.79 -6.10 8.31
CA GLY A 174 -1.38 -6.34 8.13
C GLY A 174 -0.55 -6.07 9.37
N SER A 175 0.61 -6.69 9.38
CA SER A 175 1.73 -6.34 10.26
C SER A 175 2.79 -5.70 9.40
N GLN A 176 3.07 -4.42 9.64
CA GLN A 176 4.00 -3.62 8.86
C GLN A 176 5.27 -3.32 9.67
N THR A 177 6.40 -3.26 8.97
CA THR A 177 7.62 -2.63 9.47
C THR A 177 8.00 -1.51 8.50
N SER A 178 7.89 -0.27 8.98
CA SER A 178 8.37 0.90 8.24
C SER A 178 9.89 0.85 8.15
N LYS A 179 10.44 1.21 6.99
CA LYS A 179 11.89 1.38 6.77
C LYS A 179 12.29 2.84 6.57
N ILE A 180 11.29 3.72 6.55
CA ILE A 180 11.44 5.17 6.57
C ILE A 180 11.30 5.67 8.01
N ASN A 181 11.66 6.94 8.23
CA ASN A 181 11.52 7.62 9.52
C ASN A 181 12.13 6.80 10.67
N GLU A 182 11.41 6.63 11.77
CA GLU A 182 11.85 5.90 12.96
C GLU A 182 11.73 4.37 12.84
N LYS A 183 11.47 3.85 11.63
CA LYS A 183 11.48 2.43 11.30
C LYS A 183 10.60 1.56 12.23
N ARG A 184 9.43 2.09 12.58
CA ARG A 184 8.52 1.46 13.54
C ARG A 184 7.86 0.22 12.95
N SER A 185 7.62 -0.77 13.80
CA SER A 185 6.70 -1.88 13.52
C SER A 185 5.33 -1.60 14.13
N PHE A 186 4.27 -1.95 13.41
CA PHE A 186 2.89 -1.77 13.85
C PHE A 186 1.96 -2.77 13.14
N THR A 187 0.80 -2.99 13.72
CA THR A 187 -0.31 -3.66 13.04
C THR A 187 -1.30 -2.63 12.55
N SER A 188 -2.00 -2.94 11.46
CA SER A 188 -3.09 -2.09 10.98
C SER A 188 -4.24 -2.89 10.37
N VAL A 189 -5.42 -2.32 10.49
CA VAL A 189 -6.63 -2.67 9.75
C VAL A 189 -7.00 -1.46 8.92
N ILE A 190 -6.95 -1.62 7.60
CA ILE A 190 -7.34 -0.61 6.62
C ILE A 190 -8.63 -1.07 5.98
N THR A 191 -9.64 -0.22 6.01
CA THR A 191 -10.89 -0.40 5.28
C THR A 191 -11.05 0.75 4.31
N ILE A 192 -11.17 0.43 3.02
CA ILE A 192 -11.47 1.39 1.96
C ILE A 192 -12.83 1.04 1.37
N THR A 193 -13.75 1.99 1.36
CA THR A 193 -15.03 1.86 0.65
C THR A 193 -15.02 2.85 -0.50
N SER A 194 -14.96 2.34 -1.73
CA SER A 194 -14.95 3.17 -2.93
C SER A 194 -16.28 3.13 -3.65
N ALA A 195 -16.70 4.28 -4.17
CA ALA A 195 -17.90 4.45 -4.96
C ALA A 195 -17.58 5.09 -6.31
N ASP A 196 -18.33 4.70 -7.33
CA ASP A 196 -18.30 5.25 -8.69
C ASP A 196 -16.89 5.30 -9.30
N ILE A 197 -16.08 4.26 -9.04
CA ILE A 197 -14.79 4.08 -9.72
C ILE A 197 -15.08 3.76 -11.18
N ARG A 198 -14.77 4.71 -12.07
CA ARG A 198 -14.95 4.55 -13.52
C ARG A 198 -13.69 3.96 -14.12
N ILE A 199 -13.83 2.81 -14.76
CA ILE A 199 -12.76 2.15 -15.51
C ILE A 199 -13.11 2.20 -16.99
N SER A 200 -12.22 2.73 -17.82
CA SER A 200 -12.42 2.75 -19.27
C SER A 200 -12.46 1.35 -19.85
N LYS A 201 -13.47 1.02 -20.68
CA LYS A 201 -13.51 -0.28 -21.36
C LYS A 201 -12.43 -0.43 -22.43
N SER A 202 -11.93 0.68 -22.98
CA SER A 202 -10.91 0.65 -24.03
C SER A 202 -9.50 0.49 -23.48
N THR A 203 -9.20 1.08 -22.32
CA THR A 203 -7.85 1.07 -21.73
C THR A 203 -7.74 0.24 -20.46
N LEU A 204 -8.87 -0.17 -19.87
CA LEU A 204 -8.97 -0.85 -18.58
C LEU A 204 -8.31 -0.08 -17.41
N LYS A 205 -8.10 1.23 -17.58
CA LYS A 205 -7.55 2.11 -16.56
C LYS A 205 -8.63 2.84 -15.79
N VAL A 206 -8.36 3.12 -14.51
CA VAL A 206 -9.16 4.00 -13.67
C VAL A 206 -9.11 5.42 -14.24
N ILE A 207 -10.27 6.05 -14.37
CA ILE A 207 -10.45 7.41 -14.92
C ILE A 207 -10.90 8.38 -13.83
N SER A 208 -11.78 7.94 -12.93
CA SER A 208 -12.31 8.77 -11.85
C SER A 208 -12.91 7.92 -10.73
N GLY A 209 -13.26 8.56 -9.63
CA GLY A 209 -14.13 8.01 -8.58
C GLY A 209 -13.66 8.46 -7.20
N THR A 210 -14.31 7.95 -6.16
CA THR A 210 -13.98 8.36 -4.78
C THR A 210 -13.98 7.16 -3.85
N GLY A 211 -13.35 7.31 -2.69
CA GLY A 211 -13.50 6.37 -1.60
C GLY A 211 -13.22 6.98 -0.25
N THR A 212 -13.76 6.38 0.79
CA THR A 212 -13.40 6.69 2.18
C THR A 212 -12.42 5.65 2.68
N VAL A 213 -11.46 6.08 3.48
CA VAL A 213 -10.50 5.20 4.15
C VAL A 213 -10.62 5.37 5.66
N SER A 214 -10.61 4.25 6.36
CA SER A 214 -10.39 4.17 7.79
C SER A 214 -9.18 3.27 8.03
N ILE A 215 -8.27 3.71 8.88
CA ILE A 215 -7.13 2.92 9.33
C ILE A 215 -7.08 2.97 10.85
N SER A 216 -6.97 1.80 11.46
CA SER A 216 -6.71 1.65 12.89
C SER A 216 -5.58 0.65 13.10
N GLY A 217 -4.93 0.71 14.25
CA GLY A 217 -3.79 -0.16 14.52
C GLY A 217 -3.12 0.09 15.85
N THR A 218 -2.05 -0.65 16.09
CA THR A 218 -1.25 -0.54 17.32
C THR A 218 0.23 -0.51 16.96
N VAL A 219 0.96 0.49 17.47
CA VAL A 219 2.43 0.55 17.31
C VAL A 219 3.14 -0.30 18.35
N THR A 220 4.39 -0.67 18.05
CA THR A 220 5.28 -1.29 19.04
C THR A 220 5.41 -0.38 20.27
N GLY A 221 4.98 -0.88 21.44
CA GLY A 221 4.76 -0.06 22.65
C GLY A 221 3.30 -0.01 23.12
N GLY A 222 2.37 -0.61 22.36
CA GLY A 222 0.99 -0.84 22.79
C GLY A 222 0.04 0.34 22.58
N LYS A 223 0.52 1.47 22.03
CA LYS A 223 -0.34 2.63 21.74
C LYS A 223 -1.14 2.40 20.47
N SER A 224 -2.46 2.53 20.59
CA SER A 224 -3.36 2.43 19.44
C SER A 224 -3.46 3.76 18.69
N PHE A 225 -3.78 3.68 17.40
CA PHE A 225 -4.06 4.83 16.57
C PHE A 225 -5.28 4.60 15.69
N THR A 226 -5.88 5.71 15.24
CA THR A 226 -6.91 5.69 14.21
C THR A 226 -6.78 6.95 13.35
N ARG A 227 -6.96 6.81 12.03
CA ARG A 227 -7.08 7.90 11.07
C ARG A 227 -8.18 7.58 10.09
N THR A 228 -8.75 8.64 9.53
CA THR A 228 -9.74 8.57 8.46
C THR A 228 -9.40 9.58 7.38
N GLY A 229 -9.87 9.33 6.17
CA GLY A 229 -9.65 10.23 5.05
C GLY A 229 -10.50 9.88 3.83
N THR A 230 -10.31 10.67 2.79
CA THR A 230 -10.97 10.50 1.49
C THR A 230 -9.92 10.33 0.41
N ILE A 231 -10.15 9.37 -0.48
CA ILE A 231 -9.37 9.13 -1.69
C ILE A 231 -10.17 9.64 -2.87
N THR A 232 -9.55 10.48 -3.71
CA THR A 232 -10.12 10.94 -4.98
C THR A 232 -9.27 10.40 -6.12
N PHE A 233 -9.85 9.58 -6.99
CA PHE A 233 -9.17 9.02 -8.16
C PHE A 233 -9.25 10.03 -9.30
N LEU A 234 -8.10 10.36 -9.88
CA LEU A 234 -7.95 11.46 -10.85
C LEU A 234 -7.69 10.95 -12.28
N GLY A 235 -7.61 9.63 -12.45
CA GLY A 235 -7.13 9.02 -13.68
C GLY A 235 -5.62 9.16 -13.85
N ASN A 236 -5.10 8.78 -15.03
CA ASN A 236 -3.66 8.80 -15.33
C ASN A 236 -2.79 8.16 -14.25
N ASP A 237 -3.31 7.10 -13.65
CA ASP A 237 -2.66 6.34 -12.59
C ASP A 237 -2.34 7.16 -11.32
N LYS A 238 -3.23 8.11 -10.98
CA LYS A 238 -3.12 8.98 -9.80
C LYS A 238 -4.40 9.05 -8.96
N ALA A 239 -4.20 9.26 -7.66
CA ALA A 239 -5.22 9.65 -6.71
C ALA A 239 -4.66 10.62 -5.67
N THR A 240 -5.56 11.31 -4.96
CA THR A 240 -5.23 12.12 -3.80
C THR A 240 -5.88 11.56 -2.55
N LEU A 241 -5.10 11.33 -1.51
CA LEU A 241 -5.56 11.03 -0.16
C LEU A 241 -5.58 12.33 0.66
N VAL A 242 -6.73 12.68 1.20
CA VAL A 242 -6.87 13.78 2.17
C VAL A 242 -7.29 13.19 3.51
N LEU A 243 -6.43 13.30 4.52
CA LEU A 243 -6.75 12.90 5.88
C LEU A 243 -7.67 13.93 6.54
N THR A 244 -8.42 13.53 7.56
CA THR A 244 -9.35 14.42 8.27
C THR A 244 -8.69 15.61 8.98
N ASN A 245 -7.37 15.57 9.19
CA ASN A 245 -6.59 16.69 9.68
C ASN A 245 -6.17 17.70 8.58
N GLY A 246 -6.63 17.50 7.33
CA GLY A 246 -6.37 18.37 6.19
C GLY A 246 -5.07 18.08 5.44
N LYS A 247 -4.21 17.17 5.92
CA LYS A 247 -3.00 16.78 5.17
C LYS A 247 -3.38 16.01 3.92
N SER A 248 -2.69 16.34 2.82
CA SER A 248 -2.95 15.78 1.50
C SER A 248 -1.71 15.07 0.96
N TYR A 249 -1.92 13.89 0.40
CA TYR A 249 -0.88 13.01 -0.13
C TYR A 249 -1.26 12.57 -1.54
N THR A 250 -0.27 12.51 -2.44
CA THR A 250 -0.46 11.97 -3.79
C THR A 250 -0.17 10.48 -3.75
N ILE A 251 -1.06 9.69 -4.36
CA ILE A 251 -0.89 8.27 -4.61
C ILE A 251 -0.70 8.10 -6.12
N GLU A 252 0.38 7.45 -6.53
CA GLU A 252 0.67 7.10 -7.92
C GLU A 252 0.88 5.59 -8.04
N TRP A 253 0.56 4.99 -9.19
CA TRP A 253 0.76 3.56 -9.42
C TRP A 253 1.25 3.20 -10.82
#